data_AF-A0A921BG92-F1
#
_entry.id   AF-A0A921BG92-F1
#
_cell.length_a   1.000
_cell.length_b   1.000
_cell.length_c   1.000
_cell.angle_alpha   90.00
_cell.angle_beta   90.00
_cell.angle_gamma   90.00
#
_symmetry.space_group_name_H-M   'P 1'
#
loop_
_entity.id
_entity.type
_entity.pdbx_description
1 polymer ?
#
loop_
_entity_poly.entity_id
_entity_poly.type
_entity_poly.pdbx_seq_one_letter_code
_entity_poly.pdbx_strand_id
1 'polypeptide(L)' 'MSRSPEDINRRLLQDNILGGLDLTSETTGNIDNQRFNNAMLLCITEMNSRDDIDSLVSVLGEFN' A
#
# COMPACT_ATOMS: atom_id res chain seq x y z
N MET A 1 14.52 -3.68 7.37
CA MET A 1 13.37 -3.82 8.29
C MET A 1 12.13 -3.53 7.46
N SER A 2 11.21 -4.49 7.29
CA SER A 2 9.97 -4.27 6.54
C SER A 2 9.16 -3.16 7.21
N ARG A 3 8.80 -2.12 6.46
CA ARG A 3 7.92 -1.05 6.95
C ARG A 3 6.47 -1.52 6.93
N SER A 4 5.70 -1.09 7.93
CA SER A 4 4.27 -1.38 7.99
C SER A 4 3.54 -0.70 6.83
N PRO A 5 2.40 -1.24 6.38
CA PRO A 5 1.51 -0.52 5.47
C PRO A 5 1.13 0.88 5.97
N GLU A 6 0.98 1.07 7.28
CA GLU A 6 0.75 2.40 7.88
C GLU A 6 1.91 3.38 7.59
N ASP A 7 3.16 2.95 7.75
CA ASP A 7 4.34 3.77 7.45
C ASP A 7 4.39 4.15 5.96
N ILE A 8 4.07 3.20 5.08
CA ILE A 8 4.04 3.41 3.63
C ILE A 8 2.94 4.43 3.27
N ASN A 9 1.73 4.25 3.80
CA ASN A 9 0.61 5.17 3.58
C ASN A 9 0.93 6.60 4.05
N ARG A 10 1.61 6.72 5.19
CA ARG A 10 2.03 8.03 5.72
C ARG A 10 3.02 8.73 4.80
N ARG A 11 3.95 7.99 4.19
CA ARG A 11 4.88 8.53 3.19
C ARG A 11 4.17 8.92 1.90
N LEU A 12 3.32 8.04 1.36
CA LEU A 12 2.56 8.31 0.13
C LEU A 12 1.71 9.58 0.28
N LEU A 13 1.08 9.77 1.44
CA LEU A 13 0.28 10.96 1.72
C LEU A 13 1.10 12.26 1.71
N GLN A 14 2.39 12.22 2.08
CA GLN A 14 3.27 13.40 1.99
C GLN A 14 3.48 13.86 0.54
N ASP A 15 3.41 12.93 -0.40
CA ASP A 15 3.57 13.18 -1.83
C ASP A 15 2.19 13.36 -2.53
N ASN A 16 1.11 13.56 -1.75
CA ASN A 16 -0.29 13.63 -2.21
C ASN A 16 -0.77 12.37 -2.94
N ILE A 17 -0.17 11.22 -2.67
CA ILE A 17 -0.57 9.93 -3.22
C ILE A 17 -1.46 9.23 -2.20
N LEU A 18 -2.66 8.83 -2.61
CA LEU A 18 -3.52 7.99 -1.78
C LEU A 18 -2.92 6.58 -1.70
N GLY A 19 -2.62 6.15 -0.49
CA GLY A 19 -2.10 4.81 -0.22
C GLY A 19 -3.16 3.70 -0.28
N GLY A 20 -2.83 2.55 0.29
CA GLY A 20 -3.69 1.36 0.27
C GLY A 20 -4.38 1.08 1.61
N LEU A 21 -5.27 0.09 1.61
CA LEU A 21 -5.84 -0.46 2.84
C LEU A 21 -4.82 -1.40 3.50
N ASP A 22 -4.53 -1.18 4.78
CA ASP A 22 -3.72 -2.09 5.59
C ASP A 22 -4.51 -3.38 5.88
N LEU A 23 -4.01 -4.52 5.39
CA LEU A 23 -4.63 -5.83 5.59
C LEU A 23 -4.07 -6.56 6.81
N THR A 24 -3.07 -5.99 7.50
CA THR A 24 -2.39 -6.62 8.63
C THR A 24 -3.33 -6.80 9.83
N SER A 25 -4.30 -5.90 10.01
CA SER A 25 -5.31 -5.95 11.07
C SER A 25 -6.68 -6.43 10.59
N GLU A 26 -6.88 -6.60 9.29
CA GLU A 26 -8.15 -7.00 8.71
C GLU A 26 -8.34 -8.52 8.87
N THR A 27 -8.86 -8.94 10.02
CA THR A 27 -9.50 -10.25 10.22
C THR A 27 -10.80 -10.34 9.40
N THR A 28 -10.73 -10.13 8.08
CA THR A 28 -11.88 -10.25 7.18
C THR A 28 -12.14 -11.73 6.91
N GLY A 29 -13.06 -12.31 7.70
CA GLY A 29 -13.82 -13.55 7.45
C GLY A 29 -13.16 -14.68 6.64
N ASN A 30 -12.88 -15.81 7.29
CA ASN A 30 -12.64 -17.14 6.71
C ASN A 30 -11.32 -17.39 5.95
N ILE A 31 -10.32 -16.52 6.04
CA ILE A 31 -8.99 -16.80 5.49
C ILE A 31 -8.00 -16.97 6.64
N ASP A 32 -7.17 -18.01 6.59
CA ASP A 32 -6.02 -18.18 7.47
C ASP A 32 -5.10 -16.95 7.34
N ASN A 33 -5.29 -15.96 8.22
CA ASN A 33 -4.67 -14.62 8.18
C ASN A 33 -3.15 -14.63 8.41
N GLN A 34 -2.53 -15.81 8.53
CA GLN A 34 -1.08 -15.97 8.60
C GLN A 34 -0.37 -15.49 7.32
N ARG A 35 -1.09 -15.40 6.19
CA ARG A 35 -0.53 -15.00 4.89
C ARG A 35 -0.45 -13.48 4.65
N PHE A 36 -1.15 -12.66 5.43
CA PHE A 36 -1.24 -11.21 5.21
C PHE A 36 -0.46 -10.39 6.25
N ASN A 37 0.61 -10.97 6.79
CA ASN A 37 1.52 -10.20 7.63
C ASN A 37 2.21 -9.10 6.79
N ASN A 38 2.01 -7.84 7.14
CA ASN A 38 2.57 -6.68 6.44
C ASN A 38 2.04 -6.51 5.00
N ALA A 39 0.76 -6.80 4.78
CA ALA A 39 0.12 -6.71 3.47
C ALA A 39 -0.72 -5.43 3.31
N MET A 40 -0.72 -4.86 2.11
CA MET A 40 -1.48 -3.66 1.77
C MET A 40 -2.24 -3.86 0.45
N LEU A 41 -3.52 -3.48 0.42
CA LEU A 41 -4.34 -3.48 -0.80
C LEU A 41 -4.31 -2.09 -1.46
N LEU A 42 -3.73 -2.00 -2.64
CA LEU A 42 -3.70 -0.76 -3.43
C LEU A 42 -4.89 -0.71 -4.40
N CYS A 43 -5.54 0.45 -4.48
CA CYS A 43 -6.55 0.70 -5.50
C CYS A 43 -5.91 1.39 -6.69
N ILE A 44 -5.84 0.69 -7.83
CA ILE A 44 -5.42 1.26 -9.11
C ILE A 44 -6.59 1.11 -10.07
N THR A 45 -6.95 2.21 -10.71
CA THR A 45 -8.09 2.30 -11.65
C THR A 45 -7.62 2.90 -12.97
N GLU A 46 -8.44 2.80 -14.02
CA GLU A 46 -8.17 3.44 -15.31
C GLU A 46 -8.09 4.98 -15.23
N MET A 47 -8.54 5.58 -14.12
CA MET A 47 -8.40 7.03 -13.87
C MET A 47 -6.99 7.43 -13.42
N ASN A 48 -6.17 6.48 -12.98
CA ASN A 48 -4.78 6.76 -12.63
C ASN A 48 -3.98 6.95 -13.91
N SER A 49 -3.33 8.11 -14.04
CA SER A 49 -2.41 8.34 -15.15
C SER A 49 -1.15 7.50 -15.00
N ARG A 50 -0.40 7.34 -16.08
CA ARG A 50 0.91 6.68 -16.03
C ARG A 50 1.85 7.37 -15.04
N ASP A 51 1.84 8.70 -15.01
CA ASP A 51 2.69 9.49 -14.11
C ASP A 51 2.31 9.25 -12.64
N ASP A 52 1.02 9.05 -12.33
CA ASP A 52 0.57 8.68 -10.99
C ASP A 52 1.08 7.29 -10.58
N ILE A 53 1.06 6.33 -11.52
CA ILE A 53 1.56 4.97 -11.28
C ILE A 53 3.09 5.00 -11.12
N ASP A 54 3.81 5.72 -11.97
CA ASP A 54 5.26 5.85 -11.90
C ASP A 54 5.69 6.53 -10.59
N SER A 55 4.94 7.54 -10.13
CA SER A 55 5.14 8.19 -8.82
C SER A 55 4.91 7.22 -7.65
N LEU A 56 3.81 6.45 -7.70
CA LEU A 56 3.52 5.41 -6.70
C LEU A 56 4.63 4.37 -6.63
N VAL A 57 5.08 3.85 -7.79
CA VAL A 57 6.16 2.85 -7.87
C VAL A 57 7.48 3.44 -7.36
N SER A 58 7.79 4.69 -7.68
CA SER A 58 8.99 5.37 -7.20
C SER A 58 9.02 5.43 -5.68
N VAL A 59 7.92 5.83 -5.03
CA VAL A 59 7.84 5.90 -3.57
C VAL A 59 7.89 4.51 -2.95
N LEU A 60 7.20 3.52 -3.52
CA LEU A 60 7.25 2.13 -3.05
C LEU A 60 8.65 1.53 -3.16
N GLY A 61 9.43 1.93 -4.17
CA GLY A 61 10.82 1.53 -4.35
C GLY A 61 11.76 1.98 -3.23
N GLU A 62 11.41 3.03 -2.47
CA GLU A 62 12.18 3.47 -1.29
C GLU A 62 12.14 2.45 -0.14
N PHE A 63 11.16 1.53 -0.16
CA PHE A 63 10.89 0.58 0.91
C PHE A 63 11.38 -0.85 0.63
N ASN A 64 12.05 -1.06 -0.51
CA ASN A 64 12.55 -2.36 -0.97
C ASN A 64 13.92 -2.73 -0.36
#